data_AF-A0A933X7G1-F1
#
_entry.id   AF-A0A933X7G1-F1
#
_cell.length_a   1.000
_cell.length_b   1.000
_cell.length_c   1.000
_cell.angle_alpha   90.00
_cell.angle_beta   90.00
_cell.angle_gamma   90.00
#
_symmetry.space_group_name_H-M   'P 1'
#
loop_
_entity.id
_entity.type
_entity.pdbx_description
1 polymer ?
#
loop_
_entity_poly.entity_id
_entity_poly.type
_entity_poly.pdbx_seq_one_letter_code
_entity_poly.pdbx_strand_id
1 'polypeptide(L)'
;MNQNDIDREFAAQELTEFDGALDKLETLTKDLPVLSPEEKAAHVRPPDGAGEWMEGMATRAEQNINKLPRDYDPARAQRDFKLDAVLEPRELRLARVLDRINNARFLARSDLFATMLGVRRQLKEAGVAGVDDNLSDGLRRFFSRSGGAKPAPASPAAPK
;
A
#
# COMPACT_ATOMS: atom_id res chain seq x y z
N MET A 1 -19.53 -17.71 -11.30
CA MET A 1 -18.60 -18.35 -10.33
C MET A 1 -18.64 -17.52 -9.07
N ASN A 2 -18.83 -18.15 -7.91
CA ASN A 2 -18.73 -17.48 -6.63
C ASN A 2 -17.25 -17.51 -6.24
N GLN A 3 -16.54 -16.41 -6.41
CA GLN A 3 -15.16 -16.27 -5.94
C GLN A 3 -15.23 -15.98 -4.44
N ASN A 4 -14.49 -16.74 -3.64
CA ASN A 4 -14.40 -16.58 -2.20
C ASN A 4 -12.98 -16.90 -1.76
N ASP A 5 -12.09 -15.93 -1.97
CA ASP A 5 -10.65 -16.06 -1.74
C ASP A 5 -10.26 -15.72 -0.29
N ILE A 6 -11.18 -15.14 0.50
CA ILE A 6 -10.99 -14.92 1.94
C ILE A 6 -12.27 -15.14 2.74
N ASP A 7 -12.18 -15.95 3.79
CA ASP A 7 -13.27 -16.22 4.74
C ASP A 7 -12.74 -16.12 6.17
N ARG A 8 -12.68 -14.89 6.69
CA ARG A 8 -12.16 -14.56 8.02
C ARG A 8 -13.05 -13.54 8.69
N GLU A 9 -13.55 -13.91 9.87
CA GLU A 9 -14.30 -13.03 10.76
C GLU A 9 -13.52 -12.81 12.05
N PHE A 10 -13.41 -11.57 12.53
CA PHE A 10 -12.77 -11.27 13.82
C PHE A 10 -13.78 -11.40 14.97
N ALA A 11 -13.37 -12.03 16.07
CA ALA A 11 -14.11 -11.97 17.32
C ALA A 11 -13.97 -10.57 17.98
N ALA A 12 -14.95 -10.16 18.78
CA ALA A 12 -14.94 -8.86 19.45
C ALA A 12 -13.70 -8.64 20.34
N GLN A 13 -13.23 -9.71 21.00
CA GLN A 13 -11.99 -9.68 21.78
C GLN A 13 -10.77 -9.43 20.90
N GLU A 14 -10.68 -10.07 19.72
CA GLU A 14 -9.57 -9.87 18.79
C GLU A 14 -9.52 -8.42 18.28
N LEU A 15 -10.68 -7.81 18.01
CA LEU A 15 -10.75 -6.40 17.63
C LEU A 15 -10.28 -5.47 18.76
N THR A 16 -10.69 -5.75 19.99
CA THR A 16 -10.24 -4.99 21.16
C THR A 16 -8.72 -5.09 21.35
N GLU A 17 -8.15 -6.28 21.16
CA GLU A 17 -6.70 -6.49 21.22
C GLU A 17 -5.95 -5.80 20.06
N PHE A 18 -6.56 -5.78 18.87
CA PHE A 18 -6.03 -5.09 17.70
C PHE A 18 -5.96 -3.58 17.94
N ASP A 19 -7.05 -2.96 18.38
CA ASP A 19 -7.12 -1.53 18.67
C ASP A 19 -6.14 -1.15 19.80
N GLY A 20 -6.09 -1.95 20.86
CA GLY A 20 -5.11 -1.75 21.93
C GLY A 20 -3.65 -1.91 21.50
N ALA A 21 -3.37 -2.66 20.43
CA ALA A 21 -2.03 -2.72 19.83
C ALA A 21 -1.73 -1.47 19.00
N LEU A 22 -2.72 -0.92 18.29
CA LEU A 22 -2.59 0.36 17.59
C LEU A 22 -2.32 1.50 18.56
N ASP A 23 -3.09 1.62 19.64
CA ASP A 23 -2.90 2.65 20.68
C ASP A 23 -1.48 2.65 21.25
N LYS A 24 -0.92 1.45 21.47
CA LYS A 24 0.46 1.29 21.94
C LYS A 24 1.47 1.76 20.90
N LEU A 25 1.25 1.44 19.62
CA LEU A 25 2.12 1.91 18.54
C LEU A 25 2.08 3.42 18.43
N GLU A 26 0.89 4.02 18.43
CA GLU A 26 0.69 5.48 18.40
C GLU A 26 1.37 6.17 19.59
N THR A 27 1.24 5.59 20.79
CA THR A 27 1.92 6.10 22.00
C THR A 27 3.43 6.07 21.87
N LEU A 28 4.00 5.02 21.27
CA LEU A 28 5.44 4.85 21.09
C LEU A 28 6.02 5.76 19.99
N THR A 29 5.20 6.20 19.04
CA THR A 29 5.63 7.01 17.89
C THR A 29 5.19 8.47 17.96
N LYS A 30 4.46 8.87 19.01
CA LYS A 30 3.88 10.22 19.15
C LYS A 30 4.85 11.39 18.98
N ASP A 31 6.13 11.19 19.33
CA ASP A 31 7.16 12.24 19.29
C ASP A 31 7.95 12.22 17.96
N LEU A 32 7.63 11.30 17.04
CA LEU A 32 8.23 11.27 15.70
C LEU A 32 7.57 12.32 14.78
N PRO A 33 8.33 12.92 13.85
CA PRO A 33 7.80 13.96 12.98
C PRO A 33 6.78 13.41 11.98
N VAL A 34 5.66 14.12 11.82
CA VAL A 34 4.71 13.90 10.73
C VAL A 34 4.89 15.01 9.71
N LEU A 35 5.44 14.67 8.55
CA LEU A 35 5.65 15.61 7.46
C LEU A 35 4.52 15.52 6.44
N SER A 36 3.98 16.67 6.06
CA SER A 36 3.13 16.85 4.88
C SER A 36 3.89 16.54 3.58
N PRO A 37 3.18 16.31 2.45
CA PRO A 37 3.83 16.12 1.16
C PRO A 37 4.73 17.29 0.75
N GLU A 38 4.33 18.53 1.08
CA GLU A 38 5.09 19.75 0.77
C GLU A 38 6.37 19.83 1.59
N GLU A 39 6.30 19.55 2.90
CA GLU A 39 7.48 19.50 3.76
C GLU A 39 8.44 18.41 3.31
N LYS A 40 7.93 17.21 2.97
CA LYS A 40 8.78 16.13 2.42
C LYS A 40 9.48 16.54 1.12
N ALA A 41 8.80 17.26 0.23
CA ALA A 41 9.37 17.70 -1.04
C ALA A 41 10.47 18.76 -0.86
N ALA A 42 10.50 19.48 0.26
CA ALA A 42 11.54 20.46 0.57
C ALA A 42 12.87 19.81 1.03
N HIS A 43 12.87 18.52 1.36
CA HIS A 43 14.06 17.79 1.80
C HIS A 43 14.72 17.02 0.65
N VAL A 44 16.05 16.94 0.68
CA VAL A 44 16.80 16.09 -0.25
C VAL A 44 16.48 14.64 0.04
N ARG A 45 15.91 13.94 -0.95
CA ARG A 45 15.61 12.51 -0.84
C ARG A 45 16.86 11.69 -1.18
N PRO A 46 17.32 10.79 -0.29
CA PRO A 46 18.37 9.85 -0.64
C PRO A 46 17.86 8.90 -1.75
N PRO A 47 18.66 8.62 -2.80
CA PRO A 47 18.31 7.60 -3.78
C PRO A 47 18.37 6.20 -3.16
N ASP A 48 17.73 5.24 -3.82
CA ASP A 48 17.78 3.83 -3.40
C ASP A 48 19.24 3.34 -3.35
N GLY A 49 19.60 2.64 -2.28
CA GLY A 49 20.96 2.12 -2.07
C GLY A 49 21.99 3.16 -1.57
N ALA A 50 21.58 4.39 -1.24
CA ALA A 50 22.51 5.41 -0.73
C ALA A 50 23.15 5.09 0.64
N GLY A 51 22.66 4.07 1.37
CA GLY A 51 23.11 3.73 2.72
C GLY A 51 24.62 3.54 2.84
N GLU A 52 25.21 2.65 2.03
CA GLU A 52 26.66 2.38 2.04
C GLU A 52 27.48 3.63 1.72
N TRP A 53 26.98 4.47 0.80
CA TRP A 53 27.64 5.72 0.46
C TRP A 53 27.61 6.70 1.64
N MET A 54 26.47 6.83 2.33
CA MET A 54 26.33 7.69 3.50
C MET A 54 27.25 7.25 4.65
N GLU A 55 27.32 5.95 4.96
CA GLU A 55 28.24 5.39 5.96
C GLU A 55 29.72 5.63 5.59
N GLY A 56 30.07 5.40 4.33
CA GLY A 56 31.41 5.65 3.81
C GLY A 56 31.79 7.14 3.87
N MET A 57 30.83 8.04 3.63
CA MET A 57 31.04 9.48 3.76
C MET A 57 31.21 9.92 5.21
N ALA A 58 30.44 9.35 6.14
CA ALA A 58 30.60 9.62 7.57
C ALA A 58 32.00 9.21 8.07
N THR A 59 32.46 8.02 7.67
CA THR A 59 33.81 7.53 7.99
C THR A 59 34.90 8.47 7.45
N ARG A 60 34.77 8.92 6.19
CA ARG A 60 35.72 9.88 5.59
C ARG A 60 35.67 11.23 6.28
N ALA A 61 34.48 11.68 6.68
CA ALA A 61 34.28 12.93 7.39
C ALA A 61 34.99 12.92 8.76
N GLU A 62 34.89 11.81 9.50
CA GLU A 62 35.61 11.62 10.77
C GLU A 62 37.13 11.64 10.58
N GLN A 63 37.63 10.94 9.55
CA GLN A 63 39.07 10.90 9.23
C GLN A 63 39.63 12.26 8.77
N ASN A 64 38.78 13.16 8.28
CA ASN A 64 39.18 14.44 7.69
C ASN A 64 38.48 15.63 8.36
N ILE A 65 38.17 15.54 9.66
CA ILE A 65 37.37 16.54 10.38
C ILE A 65 37.95 17.97 10.27
N ASN A 66 39.27 18.08 10.20
CA ASN A 66 40.00 19.36 10.05
C ASN A 66 39.85 20.01 8.66
N LYS A 67 39.30 19.30 7.68
CA LYS A 67 39.02 19.81 6.33
C LYS A 67 37.55 20.23 6.15
N LEU A 68 36.70 19.93 7.13
CA LEU A 68 35.28 20.22 7.06
C LEU A 68 34.96 21.63 7.61
N PRO A 69 33.80 22.20 7.22
CA PRO A 69 33.29 23.42 7.83
C PRO A 69 33.21 23.32 9.36
N ARG A 70 33.40 24.45 10.05
CA ARG A 70 33.41 24.50 11.53
C ARG A 70 32.07 24.12 12.17
N ASP A 71 30.99 24.22 11.42
CA ASP A 71 29.62 23.90 11.82
C ASP A 71 29.23 22.44 11.55
N TYR A 72 30.13 21.63 10.97
CA TYR A 72 29.90 20.19 10.84
C TYR A 72 29.91 19.50 12.21
N ASP A 73 28.78 18.88 12.58
CA ASP A 73 28.61 18.10 13.82
C ASP A 73 28.59 16.59 13.50
N PRO A 74 29.71 15.87 13.65
CA PRO A 74 29.76 14.42 13.44
C PRO A 74 28.86 13.66 14.42
N ALA A 75 28.66 14.17 15.63
CA ALA A 75 27.80 13.54 16.61
C ALA A 75 26.33 13.61 16.20
N ARG A 76 25.92 14.68 15.49
CA ARG A 76 24.58 14.77 14.89
C ARG A 76 24.38 13.73 13.81
N ALA A 77 25.30 13.65 12.85
CA ALA A 77 25.23 12.63 11.79
C ALA A 77 25.13 11.22 12.38
N GLN A 78 25.92 10.92 13.43
CA GLN A 78 25.87 9.63 14.10
C GLN A 78 24.56 9.36 14.85
N ARG A 79 23.88 10.40 15.37
CA ARG A 79 22.54 10.25 15.96
C ARG A 79 21.51 9.87 14.89
N ASP A 80 21.60 10.49 13.71
CA ASP A 80 20.68 10.23 12.60
C ASP A 80 20.86 8.79 12.06
N PHE A 81 22.10 8.31 11.88
CA PHE A 81 22.36 6.89 11.52
C PHE A 81 21.79 5.91 12.56
N LYS A 82 21.98 6.21 13.85
CA LYS A 82 21.44 5.36 14.92
C LYS A 82 19.92 5.32 14.93
N LEU A 83 19.27 6.46 14.67
CA LEU A 83 17.82 6.53 14.58
C LEU A 83 17.32 5.69 13.40
N ASP A 84 17.91 5.87 12.22
CA ASP A 84 17.55 5.15 11.00
C ASP A 84 17.67 3.63 11.18
N ALA A 85 18.82 3.17 11.68
CA ALA A 85 19.06 1.75 11.97
C ALA A 85 18.11 1.15 13.01
N VAL A 86 17.59 1.97 13.94
CA VAL A 86 16.57 1.52 14.90
C VAL A 86 15.21 1.40 14.21
N LEU A 87 14.85 2.33 13.34
CA LEU A 87 13.52 2.42 12.73
C LEU A 87 13.32 1.43 11.58
N GLU A 88 14.29 1.26 10.69
CA GLU A 88 14.21 0.41 9.48
C GLU A 88 13.60 -0.98 9.76
N PRO A 89 14.10 -1.80 10.71
CA PRO A 89 13.51 -3.11 10.99
C PRO A 89 12.06 -3.06 11.52
N ARG A 90 11.64 -1.95 12.16
CA ARG A 90 10.24 -1.78 12.61
C ARG A 90 9.34 -1.36 11.46
N GLU A 91 9.81 -0.45 10.61
CA GLU A 91 9.12 -0.07 9.38
C GLU A 91 8.82 -1.31 8.52
N LEU A 92 9.82 -2.16 8.28
CA LEU A 92 9.63 -3.40 7.52
C LEU A 92 8.61 -4.35 8.15
N ARG A 93 8.50 -4.39 9.48
CA ARG A 93 7.49 -5.20 10.18
C ARG A 93 6.09 -4.61 10.04
N LEU A 94 5.96 -3.29 10.18
CA LEU A 94 4.70 -2.57 10.03
C LEU A 94 4.19 -2.66 8.60
N ALA A 95 5.07 -2.51 7.60
CA ALA A 95 4.75 -2.68 6.19
C ALA A 95 4.13 -4.07 5.92
N ARG A 96 4.74 -5.15 6.44
CA ARG A 96 4.18 -6.51 6.29
C ARG A 96 2.81 -6.69 6.94
N VAL A 97 2.55 -6.02 8.06
CA VAL A 97 1.23 -6.05 8.71
C VAL A 97 0.21 -5.31 7.85
N LEU A 98 0.57 -4.12 7.37
CA LEU A 98 -0.27 -3.31 6.49
C LEU A 98 -0.57 -4.04 5.17
N ASP A 99 0.40 -4.71 4.58
CA ASP A 99 0.22 -5.51 3.36
C ASP A 99 -0.80 -6.63 3.57
N ARG A 100 -0.76 -7.34 4.71
CA ARG A 100 -1.75 -8.38 5.01
C ARG A 100 -3.16 -7.79 5.11
N ILE A 101 -3.31 -6.65 5.77
CA ILE A 101 -4.60 -5.95 5.90
C ILE A 101 -5.09 -5.50 4.52
N ASN A 102 -4.22 -4.89 3.71
CA ASN A 102 -4.55 -4.42 2.37
C ASN A 102 -4.95 -5.58 1.46
N ASN A 103 -4.21 -6.68 1.49
CA ASN A 103 -4.51 -7.88 0.71
C ASN A 103 -5.84 -8.51 1.13
N ALA A 104 -6.09 -8.65 2.44
CA ALA A 104 -7.36 -9.15 2.94
C ALA A 104 -8.55 -8.28 2.50
N ARG A 105 -8.42 -6.95 2.61
CA ARG A 105 -9.44 -6.01 2.15
C ARG A 105 -9.65 -6.05 0.65
N PHE A 106 -8.58 -6.24 -0.13
CA PHE A 106 -8.66 -6.39 -1.57
C PHE A 106 -9.44 -7.66 -1.96
N LEU A 107 -9.08 -8.81 -1.39
CA LEU A 107 -9.75 -10.08 -1.65
C LEU A 107 -11.23 -10.02 -1.27
N ALA A 108 -11.56 -9.54 -0.06
CA ALA A 108 -12.95 -9.42 0.38
C ALA A 108 -13.80 -8.53 -0.55
N ARG A 109 -13.21 -7.42 -1.05
CA ARG A 109 -13.88 -6.55 -2.02
C ARG A 109 -14.02 -7.20 -3.40
N SER A 110 -13.02 -7.97 -3.82
CA SER A 110 -13.06 -8.73 -5.08
C SER A 110 -14.18 -9.77 -5.05
N ASP A 111 -14.23 -10.57 -3.99
CA ASP A 111 -15.26 -11.59 -3.76
C ASP A 111 -16.65 -10.96 -3.76
N LEU A 112 -16.86 -9.92 -2.93
CA LEU A 112 -18.12 -9.20 -2.87
C LEU A 112 -18.52 -8.65 -4.24
N PHE A 113 -17.60 -8.03 -4.96
CA PHE A 113 -17.89 -7.47 -6.28
C PHE A 113 -18.30 -8.58 -7.27
N ALA A 114 -17.58 -9.70 -7.31
CA ALA A 114 -17.91 -10.84 -8.16
C ALA A 114 -19.31 -11.40 -7.86
N THR A 115 -19.67 -11.56 -6.58
CA THR A 115 -21.02 -11.97 -6.16
C THR A 115 -22.07 -10.95 -6.61
N MET A 116 -21.83 -9.65 -6.39
CA MET A 116 -22.76 -8.59 -6.78
C MET A 116 -22.95 -8.48 -8.30
N LEU A 117 -21.93 -8.79 -9.11
CA LEU A 117 -22.08 -8.89 -10.56
C LEU A 117 -23.09 -9.98 -10.96
N GLY A 118 -23.04 -11.12 -10.27
CA GLY A 118 -23.99 -12.22 -10.46
C GLY A 118 -25.41 -11.83 -10.09
N VAL A 119 -25.58 -11.22 -8.91
CA VAL A 119 -26.88 -10.72 -8.43
C VAL A 119 -27.45 -9.68 -9.39
N ARG A 120 -26.64 -8.69 -9.80
CA ARG A 120 -27.03 -7.68 -10.77
C ARG A 120 -27.54 -8.30 -12.07
N ARG A 121 -26.84 -9.29 -12.61
CA ARG A 121 -27.28 -10.00 -13.83
C ARG A 121 -28.65 -10.65 -13.64
N GLN A 122 -28.84 -11.38 -12.54
CA GLN A 122 -30.12 -12.05 -12.24
C GLN A 122 -31.27 -11.07 -12.07
N LEU A 123 -31.05 -9.94 -11.38
CA LEU A 123 -32.07 -8.90 -11.22
C LEU A 123 -32.47 -8.26 -12.56
N LYS A 124 -31.50 -8.06 -13.47
CA LYS A 124 -31.78 -7.58 -14.84
C LYS A 124 -32.57 -8.61 -15.65
N GLU A 125 -32.21 -9.88 -15.57
CA GLU A 125 -32.95 -10.98 -16.23
C GLU A 125 -34.38 -11.12 -15.70
N ALA A 126 -34.59 -10.88 -14.40
CA ALA A 126 -35.90 -10.87 -13.77
C ALA A 126 -36.73 -9.59 -14.03
N GLY A 127 -36.19 -8.62 -14.77
CA GLY A 127 -36.89 -7.38 -15.13
C GLY A 127 -37.08 -6.39 -13.97
N VAL A 128 -36.27 -6.50 -12.91
CA VAL A 128 -36.32 -5.54 -11.79
C VAL A 128 -35.89 -4.16 -12.28
N ALA A 129 -36.77 -3.18 -12.10
CA ALA A 129 -36.48 -1.80 -12.47
C ALA A 129 -35.41 -1.20 -11.53
N GLY A 130 -34.63 -0.26 -12.06
CA GLY A 130 -33.71 0.56 -11.27
C GLY A 130 -32.40 -0.08 -10.83
N VAL A 131 -32.07 -1.28 -11.33
CA VAL A 131 -30.82 -2.00 -11.01
C VAL A 131 -29.56 -1.18 -11.32
N ASP A 132 -29.63 -0.24 -12.27
CA ASP A 132 -28.50 0.55 -12.75
C ASP A 132 -28.65 2.08 -12.53
N ASP A 133 -29.67 2.54 -11.80
CA ASP A 133 -30.07 3.95 -11.78
C ASP A 133 -29.00 4.90 -11.18
N ASN A 134 -28.13 4.38 -10.32
CA ASN A 134 -27.13 5.16 -9.58
C ASN A 134 -25.69 4.70 -9.82
N LEU A 135 -25.41 4.12 -10.98
CA LEU A 135 -24.04 3.76 -11.33
C LEU A 135 -23.17 5.01 -11.45
N SER A 136 -22.02 4.99 -10.78
CA SER A 136 -20.95 5.95 -11.03
C SER A 136 -20.44 5.86 -12.47
N ASP A 137 -19.85 6.92 -13.00
CA ASP A 137 -19.31 6.93 -14.36
C ASP A 137 -18.25 5.85 -14.59
N GLY A 138 -17.48 5.51 -13.54
CA GLY A 138 -16.54 4.40 -13.57
C GLY A 138 -17.23 3.05 -13.80
N LEU A 139 -18.32 2.77 -13.08
CA LEU A 139 -19.09 1.54 -13.24
C LEU A 139 -19.84 1.48 -14.57
N ARG A 140 -20.39 2.61 -15.04
CA ARG A 140 -21.01 2.72 -16.37
C ARG A 140 -20.00 2.31 -17.45
N ARG A 141 -18.80 2.91 -17.44
CA ARG A 141 -17.72 2.58 -18.39
C ARG A 141 -17.30 1.11 -18.30
N PHE A 142 -17.20 0.57 -17.09
CA PHE A 142 -16.85 -0.83 -16.86
C PHE A 142 -17.86 -1.79 -17.51
N PHE A 143 -19.16 -1.58 -17.28
CA PHE A 143 -20.21 -2.42 -17.86
C PHE A 143 -20.38 -2.26 -19.37
N SER A 144 -20.19 -1.05 -19.90
CA SER A 144 -20.24 -0.81 -21.36
C SER A 144 -19.12 -1.56 -22.10
N ARG A 145 -17.93 -1.72 -21.49
CA ARG A 145 -16.83 -2.50 -22.09
C ARG A 145 -17.10 -4.01 -22.04
N SER A 146 -17.75 -4.48 -20.98
CA SER A 146 -18.06 -5.90 -20.79
C SER A 146 -19.09 -6.45 -21.80
N GLY A 147 -19.87 -5.59 -22.47
CA GLY A 147 -20.91 -6.02 -23.43
C GLY A 147 -20.46 -6.19 -24.88
N GLY A 148 -19.21 -5.85 -25.23
CA GLY A 148 -18.76 -5.68 -26.62
C GLY A 148 -17.83 -6.75 -27.21
N ALA A 149 -17.35 -7.71 -26.43
CA ALA A 149 -16.42 -8.72 -26.95
C ALA A 149 -17.16 -9.89 -27.62
N LYS A 150 -17.55 -9.72 -28.89
CA LYS A 150 -17.84 -10.86 -29.76
C LYS A 150 -16.48 -11.52 -30.11
N PRO A 151 -16.24 -12.81 -29.81
CA PRO A 151 -14.99 -13.44 -30.20
C PRO A 151 -14.87 -13.40 -31.73
N ALA A 152 -13.78 -12.83 -32.22
CA ALA A 152 -13.47 -12.87 -33.65
C ALA A 152 -13.34 -14.35 -34.06
N PRO A 153 -13.96 -14.77 -35.18
CA PRO A 153 -13.84 -16.15 -35.63
C PRO A 153 -12.36 -16.46 -35.90
N ALA A 154 -11.86 -17.54 -35.29
CA ALA A 154 -10.52 -18.04 -35.53
C ALA A 154 -10.37 -18.34 -37.03
N SER A 155 -9.47 -17.59 -37.70
CA SER A 155 -9.15 -17.83 -39.10
C SER A 155 -8.39 -19.16 -39.21
N PRO A 156 -8.69 -20.04 -40.19
CA PRO A 156 -8.07 -21.36 -40.28
C PRO A 156 -6.59 -21.22 -40.63
N ALA A 157 -5.72 -21.93 -39.90
CA ALA A 157 -4.33 -22.08 -40.25
C ALA A 157 -4.20 -22.78 -41.61
N ALA A 158 -3.45 -22.19 -42.54
CA ALA A 158 -3.15 -22.80 -43.83
C ALA A 158 -2.21 -24.02 -43.66
N PRO A 159 -2.38 -25.08 -44.47
CA PRO A 159 -1.58 -26.30 -44.36
C PRO A 159 -0.16 -26.13 -44.92
N LYS A 160 0.70 -27.03 -44.44
CA LYS A 160 2.16 -27.12 -44.57
C LYS A 160 2.75 -26.94 -45.97
#